data_AF-A0AAJ0MHT5-F1
#
_entry.id   AF-A0AAJ0MHT5-F1
#
_cell.length_a   1.000
_cell.length_b   1.000
_cell.length_c   1.000
_cell.angle_alpha   90.00
_cell.angle_beta   90.00
_cell.angle_gamma   90.00
#
_symmetry.space_group_name_H-M   'P 1'
#
loop_
_entity.id
_entity.type
_entity.pdbx_description
1 polymer ?
#
loop_
_entity_poly.entity_id
_entity_poly.type
_entity_poly.pdbx_seq_one_letter_code
_entity_poly.pdbx_strand_id
1 'polypeptide(L)'
;MAIQTKPIPALYTVYILRSTVRHASLYIGSTPNPPRRLSQHNGQVKGGAARTSRGSLRPWEMVGLVSGFPSMVAALKFEWALTNPHMSLHIPSSSRLTVSNGSKANGRPRRPSKSLISILSNLHLLLRVPSFARWPLNLHFFAPEVYAAWQKWCATANEPLRANLSVVTDFERTTPSVKEAAVKRKSDKGVSSNITSDSEEEGEGQEEKPEPWGIHALSLNYMPIKEYVVKGQGVFDFEREGDCIVCRRRIDSGEGLHALCTNDSCEGVGHLSCWSQHFLPAHEVTHDSNVIPIEGRCPKCEGHIQWVDMMKELTLRIRGKKDVEKLLKAKRRRVVKAKAVKATEKITAKATTKATTKATAKATAKVASPE
;
A
#
# COMPACT_ATOMS: atom_id res chain seq x y z
N MET A 1 4.06 -26.41 -18.43
CA MET A 1 3.49 -25.37 -17.54
C MET A 1 3.99 -24.01 -17.98
N ALA A 2 3.16 -22.97 -18.01
CA ALA A 2 3.62 -21.63 -18.39
C ALA A 2 4.63 -21.12 -17.36
N ILE A 3 5.85 -20.78 -17.79
CA ILE A 3 6.88 -20.24 -16.92
C ILE A 3 6.47 -18.83 -16.51
N GLN A 4 6.35 -18.57 -15.20
CA GLN A 4 6.06 -17.23 -14.70
C GLN A 4 7.30 -16.35 -14.86
N THR A 5 7.24 -15.42 -15.82
CA THR A 5 8.35 -14.53 -16.19
C THR A 5 8.44 -13.24 -15.38
N LYS A 6 7.38 -12.90 -14.63
CA LYS A 6 7.32 -11.64 -13.85
C LYS A 6 7.67 -11.87 -12.38
N PRO A 7 8.35 -10.91 -11.72
CA PRO A 7 8.56 -10.95 -10.28
C PRO A 7 7.24 -10.80 -9.51
N ILE A 8 7.27 -11.04 -8.21
CA ILE A 8 6.14 -10.70 -7.32
C ILE A 8 5.88 -9.19 -7.44
N PRO A 9 4.63 -8.72 -7.67
CA PRO A 9 4.34 -7.30 -7.84
C PRO A 9 4.70 -6.48 -6.59
N ALA A 10 5.13 -5.22 -6.80
CA ALA A 10 5.37 -4.28 -5.70
C ALA A 10 4.11 -4.04 -4.88
N LEU A 11 2.99 -3.81 -5.57
CA LEU A 11 1.67 -3.70 -4.99
C LEU A 11 0.66 -4.34 -5.95
N TYR A 12 -0.21 -5.16 -5.39
CA TYR A 12 -1.44 -5.59 -6.03
C TYR A 12 -2.52 -5.68 -4.97
N THR A 13 -3.70 -5.14 -5.26
CA THR A 13 -4.79 -5.06 -4.29
C THR A 13 -6.12 -5.56 -4.84
N VAL A 14 -6.98 -6.00 -3.93
CA VAL A 14 -8.42 -6.19 -4.13
C VAL A 14 -9.12 -5.19 -3.23
N TYR A 15 -9.91 -4.27 -3.79
CA TYR A 15 -10.50 -3.15 -3.07
C TYR A 15 -12.02 -3.25 -2.97
N ILE A 16 -12.55 -2.61 -1.93
CA ILE A 16 -13.97 -2.36 -1.71
C ILE A 16 -14.22 -0.88 -1.99
N LEU A 17 -15.05 -0.61 -2.98
CA LEU A 17 -15.44 0.72 -3.42
C LEU A 17 -16.85 1.02 -2.92
N ARG A 18 -17.07 2.23 -2.42
CA ARG A 18 -18.38 2.74 -1.97
C ARG A 18 -18.70 4.04 -2.68
N SER A 19 -19.96 4.24 -3.06
CA SER A 19 -20.42 5.55 -3.52
C SER A 19 -20.64 6.47 -2.31
N THR A 20 -20.08 7.67 -2.34
CA THR A 20 -20.29 8.70 -1.30
C THR A 20 -21.72 9.26 -1.32
N VAL A 21 -22.40 9.21 -2.47
CA VAL A 21 -23.80 9.67 -2.62
C VAL A 21 -24.78 8.62 -2.08
N ARG A 22 -24.49 7.34 -2.29
CA ARG A 22 -25.35 6.23 -1.83
C ARG A 22 -24.50 5.10 -1.28
N HIS A 23 -24.31 5.07 0.04
CA HIS A 23 -23.44 4.10 0.73
C HIS A 23 -23.83 2.63 0.51
N ALA A 24 -25.10 2.35 0.16
CA ALA A 24 -25.54 1.01 -0.23
C ALA A 24 -24.97 0.54 -1.59
N SER A 25 -24.45 1.46 -2.41
CA SER A 25 -23.84 1.13 -3.70
C SER A 25 -22.38 0.76 -3.51
N LEU A 26 -22.11 -0.53 -3.61
CA LEU A 26 -20.79 -1.13 -3.39
C LEU A 26 -20.27 -1.79 -4.66
N TYR A 27 -18.96 -1.74 -4.85
CA TYR A 27 -18.25 -2.42 -5.93
C TYR A 27 -16.97 -3.08 -5.40
N ILE A 28 -16.59 -4.21 -5.98
CA ILE A 28 -15.35 -4.93 -5.66
C ILE A 28 -14.56 -5.02 -6.95
N GLY A 29 -13.27 -4.75 -6.88
CA GLY A 29 -12.37 -4.88 -8.01
C GLY A 29 -10.92 -5.13 -7.57
N SER A 30 -10.03 -5.33 -8.54
CA SER A 30 -8.59 -5.44 -8.29
C SER A 30 -7.75 -4.45 -9.10
N THR A 31 -6.59 -4.04 -8.58
CA THR A 31 -5.68 -3.11 -9.25
C THR A 31 -4.26 -3.15 -8.65
N PRO A 32 -3.20 -2.96 -9.45
CA PRO A 32 -1.86 -2.66 -8.94
C PRO A 32 -1.65 -1.17 -8.60
N ASN A 33 -2.58 -0.29 -8.98
CA ASN A 33 -2.50 1.15 -8.74
C ASN A 33 -3.85 1.68 -8.24
N PRO A 34 -4.07 1.71 -6.91
CA PRO A 34 -5.34 2.16 -6.32
C PRO A 34 -5.70 3.61 -6.66
N PRO A 35 -4.81 4.62 -6.53
CA PRO A 35 -5.14 6.01 -6.87
C PRO A 35 -5.62 6.17 -8.31
N ARG A 36 -4.87 5.62 -9.29
CA ARG A 36 -5.25 5.69 -10.70
C ARG A 36 -6.61 5.02 -10.94
N ARG A 37 -6.86 3.87 -10.31
CA ARG A 37 -8.13 3.13 -10.48
C ARG A 37 -9.31 3.90 -9.88
N LEU A 38 -9.13 4.58 -8.76
CA LEU A 38 -10.17 5.45 -8.19
C LEU A 38 -10.54 6.59 -9.16
N SER A 39 -9.53 7.27 -9.73
CA SER A 39 -9.76 8.30 -10.75
C SER A 39 -10.48 7.76 -11.99
N GLN A 40 -10.24 6.51 -12.38
CA GLN A 40 -10.99 5.86 -13.46
C GLN A 40 -12.47 5.66 -13.12
N HIS A 41 -12.79 5.20 -11.91
CA HIS A 41 -14.18 5.05 -11.44
C HIS A 41 -14.91 6.39 -11.38
N ASN A 42 -14.21 7.44 -10.96
CA ASN A 42 -14.74 8.80 -10.87
C ASN A 42 -14.77 9.55 -12.21
N GLY A 43 -14.35 8.93 -13.31
CA GLY A 43 -14.44 9.51 -14.65
C GLY A 43 -13.38 10.57 -14.97
N GLN A 44 -12.40 10.77 -14.08
CA GLN A 44 -11.28 11.69 -14.27
C GLN A 44 -10.25 11.12 -15.26
N VAL A 45 -10.16 9.79 -15.36
CA VAL A 45 -9.27 9.06 -16.28
C VAL A 45 -10.07 8.00 -17.03
N LYS A 46 -9.74 7.74 -18.30
CA LYS A 46 -10.39 6.69 -19.10
C LYS A 46 -10.16 5.29 -18.50
N GLY A 47 -11.15 4.40 -18.68
CA GLY A 47 -11.06 2.98 -18.30
C GLY A 47 -11.76 2.60 -16.98
N GLY A 48 -12.79 3.34 -16.57
CA GLY A 48 -13.66 2.96 -15.45
C GLY A 48 -14.59 1.79 -15.81
N ALA A 49 -15.00 1.02 -14.80
CA ALA A 49 -15.94 -0.09 -15.00
C ALA A 49 -17.35 0.41 -15.35
N ALA A 50 -18.08 -0.31 -16.20
CA ALA A 50 -19.44 0.06 -16.60
C ALA A 50 -20.40 0.21 -15.40
N ARG A 51 -20.29 -0.66 -14.38
CA ARG A 51 -21.12 -0.57 -13.16
C ARG A 51 -20.89 0.72 -12.36
N THR A 52 -19.76 1.39 -12.56
CA THR A 52 -19.37 2.63 -11.86
C THR A 52 -19.49 3.88 -12.73
N SER A 53 -20.03 3.76 -13.95
CA SER A 53 -20.11 4.88 -14.90
C SER A 53 -21.21 5.90 -14.59
N ARG A 54 -22.24 5.50 -13.84
CA ARG A 54 -23.40 6.35 -13.51
C ARG A 54 -22.97 7.58 -12.74
N GLY A 55 -23.17 8.77 -13.33
CA GLY A 55 -22.82 10.05 -12.73
C GLY A 55 -23.47 10.28 -11.37
N SER A 56 -24.73 9.85 -11.18
CA SER A 56 -25.47 9.98 -9.92
C SER A 56 -24.96 9.12 -8.76
N LEU A 57 -23.99 8.23 -9.00
CA LEU A 57 -23.31 7.45 -7.96
C LEU A 57 -21.87 7.89 -7.73
N ARG A 58 -21.36 8.86 -8.51
CA ARG A 58 -20.06 9.46 -8.29
C ARG A 58 -20.19 10.62 -7.29
N PRO A 59 -19.15 10.93 -6.50
CA PRO A 59 -17.86 10.25 -6.47
C PRO A 59 -17.90 8.94 -5.68
N TRP A 60 -17.02 8.03 -6.07
CA TRP A 60 -16.65 6.82 -5.38
C TRP A 60 -15.44 7.06 -4.50
N GLU A 61 -15.33 6.26 -3.44
CA GLU A 61 -14.20 6.19 -2.51
C GLU A 61 -13.80 4.72 -2.29
N MET A 62 -12.52 4.46 -2.04
CA MET A 62 -12.04 3.15 -1.60
C MET A 62 -12.07 3.11 -0.08
N VAL A 63 -12.98 2.33 0.51
CA VAL A 63 -13.17 2.28 1.97
C VAL A 63 -12.29 1.24 2.66
N GLY A 64 -11.79 0.28 1.90
CA GLY A 64 -10.83 -0.71 2.37
C GLY A 64 -10.30 -1.57 1.22
N LEU A 65 -9.16 -2.22 1.43
CA LEU A 65 -8.56 -3.12 0.46
C LEU A 65 -7.70 -4.20 1.11
N VAL A 66 -7.55 -5.32 0.40
CA VAL A 66 -6.57 -6.35 0.69
C VAL A 66 -5.37 -6.11 -0.22
N SER A 67 -4.16 -6.13 0.32
CA SER A 67 -2.90 -5.98 -0.40
C SER A 67 -2.01 -7.21 -0.19
N GLY A 68 -0.84 -7.24 -0.85
CA GLY A 68 0.17 -8.29 -0.63
C GLY A 68 0.02 -9.52 -1.53
N PHE A 69 -0.87 -9.49 -2.51
CA PHE A 69 -1.03 -10.62 -3.43
C PHE A 69 0.26 -10.91 -4.20
N PRO A 70 0.73 -12.18 -4.21
CA PRO A 70 2.01 -12.53 -4.83
C PRO A 70 1.97 -12.51 -6.38
N SER A 71 0.78 -12.38 -6.97
CA SER A 71 0.59 -12.25 -8.40
C SER A 71 -0.76 -11.61 -8.75
N MET A 72 -0.88 -11.14 -10.00
CA MET A 72 -2.16 -10.73 -10.58
C MET A 72 -3.20 -11.86 -10.52
N VAL A 73 -2.80 -13.09 -10.84
CA VAL A 73 -3.71 -14.25 -10.84
C VAL A 73 -4.24 -14.53 -9.43
N ALA A 74 -3.39 -14.41 -8.40
CA ALA A 74 -3.80 -14.55 -7.01
C ALA A 74 -4.86 -13.49 -6.65
N ALA A 75 -4.61 -12.23 -6.96
CA ALA A 75 -5.57 -11.15 -6.73
C ALA A 75 -6.90 -11.38 -7.46
N LEU A 76 -6.87 -11.82 -8.72
CA LEU A 76 -8.07 -12.10 -9.51
C LEU A 76 -8.89 -13.28 -8.95
N LYS A 77 -8.23 -14.35 -8.47
CA LYS A 77 -8.91 -15.47 -7.80
C LYS A 77 -9.63 -15.00 -6.53
N PHE A 78 -8.96 -14.19 -5.71
CA PHE A 78 -9.54 -13.63 -4.49
C PHE A 78 -10.68 -12.65 -4.78
N GLU A 79 -10.48 -11.73 -5.74
CA GLU A 79 -11.51 -10.79 -6.20
C GLU A 79 -12.76 -11.54 -6.64
N TRP A 80 -12.61 -12.59 -7.46
CA TRP A 80 -13.73 -13.38 -7.94
C TRP A 80 -14.47 -14.10 -6.81
N ALA A 81 -13.73 -14.68 -5.86
CA ALA A 81 -14.30 -15.34 -4.69
C ALA A 81 -15.11 -14.37 -3.81
N LEU A 82 -14.56 -13.17 -3.53
CA LEU A 82 -15.23 -12.13 -2.75
C LEU A 82 -16.41 -11.51 -3.51
N THR A 83 -16.32 -11.48 -4.84
CA THR A 83 -17.39 -11.01 -5.73
C THR A 83 -18.54 -12.02 -5.78
N ASN A 84 -18.26 -13.31 -5.74
CA ASN A 84 -19.24 -14.39 -5.92
C ASN A 84 -19.18 -15.43 -4.78
N PRO A 85 -19.39 -15.02 -3.50
CA PRO A 85 -19.22 -15.94 -2.36
C PRO A 85 -20.16 -17.15 -2.43
N HIS A 86 -21.40 -16.95 -2.89
CA HIS A 86 -22.38 -18.00 -3.14
C HIS A 86 -21.96 -19.09 -4.16
N MET A 87 -20.96 -18.83 -4.99
CA MET A 87 -20.46 -19.78 -6.01
C MET A 87 -19.01 -20.18 -5.80
N SER A 88 -18.32 -19.57 -4.84
CA SER A 88 -16.89 -19.77 -4.68
C SER A 88 -16.59 -21.17 -4.15
N LEU A 89 -15.84 -21.95 -4.93
CA LEU A 89 -15.35 -23.27 -4.52
C LEU A 89 -14.27 -23.19 -3.44
N HIS A 90 -13.69 -22.01 -3.23
CA HIS A 90 -12.77 -21.76 -2.12
C HIS A 90 -13.48 -21.73 -0.76
N ILE A 91 -14.81 -21.55 -0.76
CA ILE A 91 -15.62 -21.54 0.46
C ILE A 91 -16.28 -22.92 0.61
N PRO A 92 -15.92 -23.70 1.64
CA PRO A 92 -16.61 -24.94 1.95
C PRO A 92 -18.11 -24.71 2.12
N SER A 93 -18.94 -25.63 1.61
CA SER A 93 -20.39 -25.45 1.63
C SER A 93 -20.96 -25.27 3.05
N SER A 94 -20.38 -25.91 4.06
CA SER A 94 -20.76 -25.79 5.47
C SER A 94 -20.48 -24.41 6.07
N SER A 95 -19.47 -23.69 5.58
CA SER A 95 -19.07 -22.37 6.08
C SER A 95 -19.67 -21.21 5.26
N ARG A 96 -20.46 -21.50 4.22
CA ARG A 96 -20.94 -20.51 3.27
C ARG A 96 -21.98 -19.58 3.90
N LEU A 97 -21.62 -18.30 4.07
CA LEU A 97 -22.49 -17.27 4.66
C LEU A 97 -23.52 -16.68 3.68
N THR A 98 -23.27 -16.77 2.38
CA THR A 98 -24.11 -16.12 1.36
C THR A 98 -24.62 -17.16 0.39
N VAL A 99 -25.94 -17.31 0.34
CA VAL A 99 -26.65 -18.28 -0.50
C VAL A 99 -27.50 -17.53 -1.53
N SER A 100 -27.69 -18.14 -2.70
CA SER A 100 -28.55 -17.60 -3.74
C SER A 100 -30.01 -17.90 -3.45
N ASN A 101 -30.88 -16.89 -3.53
CA ASN A 101 -32.33 -17.05 -3.34
C ASN A 101 -33.07 -17.41 -4.64
N GLY A 102 -32.34 -17.83 -5.68
CA GLY A 102 -32.96 -18.27 -6.94
C GLY A 102 -31.97 -18.55 -8.06
N SER A 103 -32.49 -18.89 -9.23
CA SER A 103 -31.70 -19.23 -10.41
C SER A 103 -32.05 -18.31 -11.58
N LYS A 104 -31.09 -18.15 -12.49
CA LYS A 104 -31.30 -17.51 -13.79
C LYS A 104 -31.91 -18.53 -14.75
N ALA A 105 -32.42 -18.06 -15.89
CA ALA A 105 -32.96 -18.93 -16.94
C ALA A 105 -31.94 -19.99 -17.43
N ASN A 106 -30.64 -19.68 -17.38
CA ASN A 106 -29.56 -20.60 -17.73
C ASN A 106 -29.10 -21.53 -16.59
N GLY A 107 -29.94 -21.72 -15.56
CA GLY A 107 -29.67 -22.58 -14.39
C GLY A 107 -28.62 -22.03 -13.41
N ARG A 108 -27.89 -20.97 -13.74
CA ARG A 108 -26.88 -20.40 -12.83
C ARG A 108 -27.55 -19.68 -11.65
N PRO A 109 -27.00 -19.80 -10.41
CA PRO A 109 -27.49 -19.06 -9.27
C PRO A 109 -27.54 -17.55 -9.55
N ARG A 110 -28.61 -16.89 -9.09
CA ARG A 110 -28.70 -15.43 -9.10
C ARG A 110 -27.73 -14.87 -8.06
N ARG A 111 -27.11 -13.74 -8.41
CA ARG A 111 -26.19 -13.09 -7.48
C ARG A 111 -27.00 -12.44 -6.35
N PRO A 112 -26.71 -12.76 -5.07
CA PRO A 112 -27.35 -12.08 -3.94
C PRO A 112 -27.04 -10.58 -3.95
N SER A 113 -27.95 -9.79 -3.38
CA SER A 113 -27.69 -8.37 -3.14
C SER A 113 -26.49 -8.23 -2.19
N LYS A 114 -25.65 -7.21 -2.43
CA LYS A 114 -24.48 -6.94 -1.59
C LYS A 114 -24.83 -5.88 -0.55
N SER A 115 -24.54 -6.15 0.71
CA SER A 115 -24.42 -5.15 1.77
C SER A 115 -22.97 -5.06 2.23
N LEU A 116 -22.61 -3.98 2.92
CA LEU A 116 -21.25 -3.83 3.47
C LEU A 116 -20.94 -4.97 4.45
N ILE A 117 -21.88 -5.28 5.34
CA ILE A 117 -21.77 -6.37 6.31
C ILE A 117 -21.53 -7.71 5.59
N SER A 118 -22.28 -8.00 4.52
CA SER A 118 -22.09 -9.22 3.72
C SER A 118 -20.71 -9.28 3.04
N ILE A 119 -20.17 -8.14 2.59
CA ILE A 119 -18.82 -8.10 2.01
C ILE A 119 -17.78 -8.37 3.11
N LEU A 120 -17.88 -7.70 4.26
CA LEU A 120 -16.91 -7.83 5.36
C LEU A 120 -16.93 -9.24 5.97
N SER A 121 -18.11 -9.85 6.12
CA SER A 121 -18.21 -11.22 6.64
C SER A 121 -17.61 -12.25 5.70
N ASN A 122 -17.84 -12.14 4.40
CA ASN A 122 -17.22 -13.00 3.39
C ASN A 122 -15.71 -12.72 3.24
N LEU A 123 -15.27 -11.48 3.41
CA LEU A 123 -13.85 -11.13 3.45
C LEU A 123 -13.17 -11.85 4.62
N HIS A 124 -13.75 -11.77 5.81
CA HIS A 124 -13.25 -12.47 7.00
C HIS A 124 -13.14 -13.98 6.77
N LEU A 125 -14.18 -14.59 6.19
CA LEU A 125 -14.18 -16.01 5.84
C LEU A 125 -13.08 -16.35 4.82
N LEU A 126 -12.97 -15.57 3.73
CA LEU A 126 -11.98 -15.82 2.68
C LEU A 126 -10.53 -15.67 3.15
N LEU A 127 -10.26 -14.89 4.20
CA LEU A 127 -8.93 -14.80 4.80
C LEU A 127 -8.54 -16.03 5.62
N ARG A 128 -9.50 -16.93 5.91
CA ARG A 128 -9.31 -18.16 6.69
C ARG A 128 -9.37 -19.44 5.87
N VAL A 129 -10.03 -19.43 4.70
CA VAL A 129 -10.15 -20.65 3.90
C VAL A 129 -8.77 -21.16 3.44
N PRO A 130 -8.55 -22.49 3.34
CA PRO A 130 -7.24 -23.06 3.06
C PRO A 130 -6.57 -22.52 1.79
N SER A 131 -7.36 -22.17 0.77
CA SER A 131 -6.86 -21.62 -0.49
C SER A 131 -6.10 -20.30 -0.35
N PHE A 132 -6.42 -19.50 0.68
CA PHE A 132 -5.90 -18.14 0.84
C PHE A 132 -5.25 -17.90 2.21
N ALA A 133 -5.46 -18.79 3.19
CA ALA A 133 -5.01 -18.62 4.58
C ALA A 133 -3.52 -18.29 4.72
N ARG A 134 -2.68 -18.91 3.89
CA ARG A 134 -1.20 -18.75 3.92
C ARG A 134 -0.68 -17.70 2.94
N TRP A 135 -1.55 -16.97 2.25
CA TRP A 135 -1.09 -15.86 1.41
C TRP A 135 -0.64 -14.69 2.29
N PRO A 136 0.39 -13.93 1.87
CA PRO A 136 0.96 -12.83 2.64
C PRO A 136 0.14 -11.55 2.49
N LEU A 137 -1.14 -11.65 2.86
CA LEU A 137 -2.11 -10.59 2.70
C LEU A 137 -2.06 -9.60 3.86
N ASN A 138 -2.41 -8.35 3.59
CA ASN A 138 -2.62 -7.33 4.61
C ASN A 138 -3.92 -6.60 4.31
N LEU A 139 -4.71 -6.32 5.34
CA LEU A 139 -5.98 -5.63 5.24
C LEU A 139 -5.79 -4.15 5.60
N HIS A 140 -6.38 -3.27 4.81
CA HIS A 140 -6.31 -1.81 4.98
C HIS A 140 -7.71 -1.24 5.05
N PHE A 141 -7.97 -0.37 6.02
CA PHE A 141 -9.23 0.38 6.14
C PHE A 141 -8.97 1.88 6.12
N PHE A 142 -9.81 2.59 5.36
CA PHE A 142 -9.68 4.03 5.14
C PHE A 142 -10.89 4.83 5.60
N ALA A 143 -11.94 4.14 6.07
CA ALA A 143 -13.17 4.73 6.60
C ALA A 143 -13.46 4.17 8.01
N PRO A 144 -13.52 5.01 9.07
CA PRO A 144 -13.68 4.57 10.45
C PRO A 144 -14.91 3.68 10.69
N GLU A 145 -16.04 4.03 10.09
CA GLU A 145 -17.30 3.29 10.22
C GLU A 145 -17.25 1.92 9.55
N VAL A 146 -16.43 1.76 8.51
CA VAL A 146 -16.22 0.47 7.84
C VAL A 146 -15.29 -0.41 8.69
N TYR A 147 -14.28 0.18 9.32
CA TYR A 147 -13.43 -0.53 10.27
C TYR A 147 -14.21 -0.96 11.52
N ALA A 148 -15.08 -0.10 12.05
CA ALA A 148 -15.95 -0.46 13.17
C ALA A 148 -16.91 -1.61 12.81
N ALA A 149 -17.49 -1.60 11.61
CA ALA A 149 -18.31 -2.71 11.11
C ALA A 149 -17.50 -4.02 10.98
N TRP A 150 -16.25 -3.93 10.56
CA TRP A 150 -15.32 -5.06 10.51
C TRP A 150 -15.03 -5.61 11.91
N GLN A 151 -14.65 -4.74 12.86
CA GLN A 151 -14.38 -5.14 14.25
C GLN A 151 -15.60 -5.81 14.89
N LYS A 152 -16.81 -5.26 14.68
CA LYS A 152 -18.06 -5.86 15.16
C LYS A 152 -18.26 -7.27 14.63
N TRP A 153 -17.98 -7.50 13.34
CA TRP A 153 -18.04 -8.83 12.75
C TRP A 153 -16.99 -9.77 13.37
N CYS A 154 -15.73 -9.32 13.49
CA CYS A 154 -14.67 -10.11 14.11
C CYS A 154 -15.02 -10.56 15.53
N ALA A 155 -15.66 -9.68 16.34
CA ALA A 155 -16.10 -10.00 17.69
C ALA A 155 -17.23 -11.04 17.74
N THR A 156 -17.98 -11.21 16.65
CA THR A 156 -19.09 -12.19 16.55
C THR A 156 -18.65 -13.48 15.86
N ALA A 157 -17.51 -13.49 15.16
CA ALA A 157 -17.04 -14.64 14.40
C ALA A 157 -16.49 -15.73 15.33
N ASN A 158 -16.91 -16.98 15.10
CA ASN A 158 -16.54 -18.12 15.96
C ASN A 158 -15.06 -18.54 15.88
N GLU A 159 -14.35 -18.18 14.79
CA GLU A 159 -12.93 -18.49 14.66
C GLU A 159 -12.16 -17.22 14.29
N PRO A 160 -11.03 -16.94 14.97
CA PRO A 160 -10.24 -15.74 14.75
C PRO A 160 -9.45 -15.82 13.43
N LEU A 161 -8.95 -14.67 12.98
CA LEU A 161 -7.94 -14.62 11.92
C LEU A 161 -6.58 -15.05 12.46
N ARG A 162 -5.68 -15.50 11.57
CA ARG A 162 -4.29 -15.79 11.96
C ARG A 162 -3.63 -14.54 12.54
N ALA A 163 -2.86 -14.71 13.61
CA ALA A 163 -2.26 -13.61 14.38
C ALA A 163 -1.32 -12.71 13.53
N ASN A 164 -0.66 -13.29 12.53
CA ASN A 164 0.28 -12.61 11.64
C ASN A 164 -0.37 -12.01 10.38
N LEU A 165 -1.70 -11.88 10.32
CA LEU A 165 -2.39 -11.12 9.28
C LEU A 165 -2.48 -9.65 9.73
N SER A 166 -1.73 -8.76 9.09
CA SER A 166 -1.76 -7.34 9.43
C SER A 166 -3.09 -6.69 9.03
N VAL A 167 -3.69 -5.95 9.97
CA VAL A 167 -4.87 -5.11 9.76
C VAL A 167 -4.51 -3.68 10.12
N VAL A 168 -4.43 -2.81 9.10
CA VAL A 168 -3.95 -1.43 9.22
C VAL A 168 -5.08 -0.46 8.92
N THR A 169 -5.08 0.68 9.61
CA THR A 169 -6.02 1.78 9.40
C THR A 169 -5.26 3.04 8.99
N ASP A 170 -5.82 3.80 8.06
CA ASP A 170 -5.29 5.12 7.67
C ASP A 170 -6.46 6.03 7.30
N PHE A 171 -6.96 6.75 8.31
CA PHE A 171 -8.14 7.60 8.22
C PHE A 171 -7.74 9.04 7.93
N GLU A 172 -8.58 9.76 7.19
CA GLU A 172 -8.37 11.18 6.94
C GLU A 172 -8.28 11.94 8.27
N ARG A 173 -7.17 12.66 8.47
CA ARG A 173 -7.03 13.59 9.59
C ARG A 173 -7.89 14.81 9.27
N THR A 174 -9.05 14.95 9.91
CA THR A 174 -9.77 16.23 9.89
C THR A 174 -8.90 17.26 10.59
N THR A 175 -8.18 18.08 9.82
CA THR A 175 -7.65 19.34 10.35
C THR A 175 -8.85 20.13 10.87
N PRO A 176 -8.86 20.57 12.14
CA PRO A 176 -9.93 21.43 12.61
C PRO A 176 -9.99 22.64 11.69
N SER A 177 -11.12 22.76 10.98
CA SER A 177 -11.42 23.95 10.20
C SER A 177 -11.30 25.14 11.15
N VAL A 178 -10.58 26.17 10.72
CA VAL A 178 -10.34 27.45 11.41
C VAL A 178 -11.64 28.16 11.87
N LYS A 179 -12.81 27.59 11.59
CA LYS A 179 -14.14 28.10 12.00
C LYS A 179 -14.55 27.74 13.43
N GLU A 180 -13.94 26.76 14.10
CA GLU A 180 -14.31 26.42 15.49
C GLU A 180 -13.49 27.15 16.57
N ALA A 181 -12.35 27.76 16.20
CA ALA A 181 -11.55 28.57 17.13
C ALA A 181 -12.14 29.98 17.38
N ALA A 182 -13.13 30.42 16.59
CA ALA A 182 -13.71 31.76 16.70
C ALA A 182 -14.80 31.91 17.78
N VAL A 183 -15.23 30.83 18.44
CA VAL A 183 -16.32 30.88 19.44
C VAL A 183 -15.82 30.98 20.89
N LYS A 184 -14.51 30.81 21.15
CA LYS A 184 -13.95 30.84 22.52
C LYS A 184 -13.07 32.06 22.86
N ARG A 185 -13.20 33.17 22.13
CA ARG A 185 -12.52 34.45 22.48
C ARG A 185 -13.48 35.63 22.49
N LYS A 186 -14.50 35.56 23.34
CA LYS A 186 -15.32 36.71 23.75
C LYS A 186 -15.65 36.63 25.25
N SER A 187 -14.62 36.70 26.09
CA SER A 187 -14.72 37.12 27.49
C SER A 187 -13.32 37.29 28.06
N ASP A 188 -12.71 38.45 27.83
CA ASP A 188 -12.30 39.31 28.94
C ASP A 188 -11.54 40.54 28.44
N LYS A 189 -12.08 41.70 28.80
CA LYS A 189 -11.39 43.00 28.75
C LYS A 189 -10.65 43.16 30.08
N GLY A 190 -9.39 43.55 30.05
CA GLY A 190 -8.73 44.00 31.28
C GLY A 190 -7.25 44.35 31.16
N VAL A 191 -7.00 45.61 30.84
CA VAL A 191 -5.86 46.43 31.32
C VAL A 191 -4.52 46.33 30.58
N SER A 192 -3.97 47.53 30.40
CA SER A 192 -2.84 47.99 29.59
C SER A 192 -1.53 48.00 30.38
N SER A 193 -0.41 47.71 29.73
CA SER A 193 0.82 48.51 29.85
C SER A 193 1.86 48.12 28.80
N ASN A 194 2.33 49.12 28.05
CA ASN A 194 3.40 49.10 27.07
C ASN A 194 4.72 48.49 27.62
N ILE A 195 5.48 47.83 26.74
CA ILE A 195 6.93 48.03 26.54
C ILE A 195 7.32 47.46 25.16
N THR A 196 8.03 48.30 24.42
CA THR A 196 8.64 48.11 23.10
C THR A 196 9.92 47.26 23.15
N SER A 197 10.13 46.36 22.18
CA SER A 197 11.44 46.17 21.53
C SER A 197 11.37 45.14 20.40
N ASP A 198 11.94 45.53 19.27
CA ASP A 198 12.19 44.78 18.04
C ASP A 198 12.70 43.35 18.22
N SER A 199 12.10 42.41 17.49
CA SER A 199 12.81 41.31 16.82
C SER A 199 11.90 40.72 15.74
N GLU A 200 12.02 41.24 14.52
CA GLU A 200 11.43 40.65 13.32
C GLU A 200 12.20 39.36 12.98
N GLU A 201 11.85 38.25 13.64
CA GLU A 201 12.12 36.93 13.09
C GLU A 201 11.02 36.61 12.07
N GLU A 202 11.29 36.91 10.80
CA GLU A 202 10.53 36.38 9.66
C GLU A 202 10.72 34.86 9.60
N GLY A 203 9.93 34.15 10.41
CA GLY A 203 9.72 32.71 10.25
C GLY A 203 9.00 32.48 8.92
N GLU A 204 9.75 32.08 7.90
CA GLU A 204 9.22 31.54 6.65
C GLU A 204 8.33 30.32 6.98
N GLY A 205 7.04 30.58 7.17
CA GLY A 205 6.02 29.54 7.28
C GLY A 205 5.95 28.78 5.97
N GLN A 206 6.72 27.68 5.86
CA GLN A 206 6.52 26.70 4.82
C GLN A 206 5.10 26.14 5.01
N GLU A 207 4.19 26.45 4.08
CA GLU A 207 2.92 25.73 3.96
C GLU A 207 3.25 24.23 3.81
N GLU A 208 3.21 23.49 4.92
CA GLU A 208 3.38 22.05 4.92
C GLU A 208 2.23 21.44 4.11
N LYS A 209 2.57 20.90 2.93
CA LYS A 209 1.60 20.14 2.13
C LYS A 209 1.08 18.98 2.99
N PRO A 210 -0.25 18.76 3.04
CA PRO A 210 -0.81 17.70 3.85
C PRO A 210 -0.21 16.35 3.43
N GLU A 211 0.21 15.56 4.42
CA GLU A 211 0.74 14.22 4.18
C GLU A 211 -0.31 13.38 3.42
N PRO A 212 0.11 12.62 2.38
CA PRO A 212 -0.81 11.76 1.66
C PRO A 212 -1.34 10.67 2.61
N TRP A 213 -2.65 10.42 2.56
CA TRP A 213 -3.33 9.43 3.39
C TRP A 213 -4.08 8.39 2.54
N GLY A 214 -4.54 7.34 3.19
CA GLY A 214 -5.33 6.26 2.63
C GLY A 214 -4.64 5.59 1.44
N ILE A 215 -5.36 5.46 0.32
CA ILE A 215 -4.80 4.83 -0.89
C ILE A 215 -3.63 5.61 -1.52
N HIS A 216 -3.48 6.90 -1.17
CA HIS A 216 -2.42 7.76 -1.69
C HIS A 216 -1.12 7.63 -0.91
N ALA A 217 -1.17 7.13 0.34
CA ALA A 217 0.00 6.82 1.16
C ALA A 217 0.68 5.49 0.75
N LEU A 218 -0.06 4.59 0.09
CA LEU A 218 0.44 3.27 -0.31
C LEU A 218 1.62 3.36 -1.29
N SER A 219 2.72 2.67 -0.97
CA SER A 219 3.84 2.55 -1.91
C SER A 219 3.44 1.72 -3.14
N LEU A 220 3.45 2.36 -4.31
CA LEU A 220 3.11 1.72 -5.59
C LEU A 220 4.31 1.01 -6.26
N ASN A 221 5.48 1.00 -5.61
CA ASN A 221 6.72 0.48 -6.15
C ASN A 221 7.56 -0.22 -5.07
N TYR A 222 8.70 -0.78 -5.46
CA TYR A 222 9.60 -1.53 -4.58
C TYR A 222 10.46 -0.66 -3.65
N MET A 223 10.19 0.65 -3.52
CA MET A 223 10.96 1.54 -2.63
C MET A 223 11.07 1.04 -1.19
N PRO A 224 10.05 0.43 -0.56
CA PRO A 224 10.14 -0.04 0.83
C PRO A 224 11.22 -1.11 1.06
N ILE A 225 11.54 -1.90 0.03
CA ILE A 225 12.55 -2.97 0.11
C ILE A 225 13.85 -2.59 -0.62
N LYS A 226 14.05 -1.31 -0.93
CA LYS A 226 15.17 -0.85 -1.77
C LYS A 226 16.52 -1.22 -1.17
N GLU A 227 16.73 -0.96 0.12
CA GLU A 227 18.03 -1.22 0.76
C GLU A 227 18.29 -2.73 0.86
N TYR A 228 17.24 -3.54 1.05
CA TYR A 228 17.34 -4.99 0.98
C TYR A 228 17.74 -5.48 -0.43
N VAL A 229 17.16 -4.91 -1.49
CA VAL A 229 17.55 -5.22 -2.88
C VAL A 229 18.99 -4.79 -3.18
N VAL A 230 19.45 -3.65 -2.65
CA VAL A 230 20.85 -3.19 -2.77
C VAL A 230 21.80 -4.19 -2.11
N LYS A 231 21.47 -4.66 -0.90
CA LYS A 231 22.22 -5.71 -0.21
C LYS A 231 22.27 -7.00 -1.04
N GLY A 232 21.13 -7.42 -1.61
CA GLY A 232 21.05 -8.57 -2.52
C GLY A 232 22.03 -8.45 -3.68
N GLN A 233 22.00 -7.34 -4.42
CA GLN A 233 22.98 -7.13 -5.50
C GLN A 233 24.42 -7.17 -4.99
N GLY A 234 24.71 -6.52 -3.87
CA GLY A 234 26.04 -6.55 -3.28
C GLY A 234 26.54 -7.95 -2.91
N VAL A 235 25.66 -8.86 -2.50
CA VAL A 235 26.05 -10.24 -2.17
C VAL A 235 26.28 -11.07 -3.43
N PHE A 236 25.34 -11.04 -4.38
CA PHE A 236 25.36 -11.92 -5.56
C PHE A 236 26.24 -11.41 -6.71
N ASP A 237 26.46 -10.09 -6.85
CA ASP A 237 27.31 -9.54 -7.91
C ASP A 237 28.82 -9.71 -7.58
N PHE A 238 29.16 -9.93 -6.31
CA PHE A 238 30.53 -10.13 -5.82
C PHE A 238 30.76 -11.54 -5.26
N GLU A 239 29.86 -12.47 -5.56
CA GLU A 239 29.97 -13.89 -5.21
C GLU A 239 30.24 -14.16 -3.70
N ARG A 240 29.55 -13.42 -2.83
CA ARG A 240 29.64 -13.51 -1.36
C ARG A 240 28.57 -14.40 -0.73
N GLU A 241 27.92 -15.27 -1.49
CA GLU A 241 26.87 -16.17 -1.00
C GLU A 241 27.41 -17.16 0.04
N GLY A 242 28.66 -17.61 -0.14
CA GLY A 242 29.33 -18.54 0.76
C GLY A 242 28.64 -19.91 0.81
N ASP A 243 28.42 -20.41 2.03
CA ASP A 243 27.75 -21.69 2.25
C ASP A 243 26.30 -21.46 2.70
N CYS A 244 25.41 -22.37 2.32
CA CYS A 244 24.02 -22.36 2.75
C CYS A 244 23.94 -22.38 4.28
N ILE A 245 23.32 -21.35 4.87
CA ILE A 245 23.23 -21.20 6.33
C ILE A 245 22.41 -22.30 7.05
N VAL A 246 21.71 -23.15 6.30
CA VAL A 246 20.92 -24.28 6.84
C VAL A 246 21.70 -25.59 6.68
N CYS A 247 21.99 -26.01 5.43
CA CYS A 247 22.60 -27.32 5.16
C CYS A 247 24.14 -27.30 5.09
N ARG A 248 24.77 -26.13 5.23
CA ARG A 248 26.23 -25.92 5.26
C ARG A 248 26.99 -26.36 4.00
N ARG A 249 26.29 -26.68 2.91
CA ARG A 249 26.90 -26.93 1.60
C ARG A 249 27.20 -25.62 0.88
N ARG A 250 28.27 -25.61 0.09
CA ARG A 250 28.66 -24.48 -0.76
C ARG A 250 27.51 -24.10 -1.70
N ILE A 251 27.33 -22.80 -1.91
CA ILE A 251 26.41 -22.26 -2.89
C ILE A 251 27.20 -21.88 -4.14
N ASP A 252 26.84 -22.47 -5.27
CA ASP A 252 27.44 -22.17 -6.57
C ASP A 252 26.73 -20.98 -7.22
N SER A 253 27.51 -19.98 -7.63
CA SER A 253 27.02 -18.73 -8.21
C SER A 253 26.22 -19.00 -9.49
N GLY A 254 24.98 -18.53 -9.54
CA GLY A 254 24.11 -18.65 -10.72
C GLY A 254 23.38 -19.98 -10.89
N GLU A 255 23.64 -20.99 -10.07
CA GLU A 255 22.99 -22.30 -10.15
C GLU A 255 21.88 -22.47 -9.11
N GLY A 256 20.62 -22.58 -9.53
CA GLY A 256 19.50 -22.80 -8.61
C GLY A 256 18.92 -21.53 -7.99
N LEU A 257 18.16 -21.69 -6.89
CA LEU A 257 17.40 -20.62 -6.24
C LEU A 257 17.92 -20.40 -4.82
N HIS A 258 18.62 -19.28 -4.62
CA HIS A 258 19.21 -18.93 -3.34
C HIS A 258 18.53 -17.69 -2.77
N ALA A 259 17.94 -17.83 -1.58
CA ALA A 259 17.26 -16.74 -0.90
C ALA A 259 18.17 -16.12 0.17
N LEU A 260 18.03 -14.81 0.34
CA LEU A 260 18.83 -13.99 1.25
C LEU A 260 18.01 -13.62 2.50
N CYS A 261 18.69 -13.49 3.64
CA CYS A 261 18.09 -12.98 4.86
C CYS A 261 17.60 -11.53 4.67
N THR A 262 16.42 -11.19 5.17
CA THR A 262 15.85 -9.82 5.04
C THR A 262 16.49 -8.80 5.99
N ASN A 263 17.15 -9.22 7.07
CA ASN A 263 17.71 -8.31 8.10
C ASN A 263 18.95 -7.55 7.60
N ASP A 264 19.02 -6.25 7.83
CA ASP A 264 19.93 -5.30 7.15
C ASP A 264 21.42 -5.68 7.18
N SER A 265 21.94 -6.10 8.33
CA SER A 265 23.35 -6.46 8.51
C SER A 265 23.68 -7.93 8.19
N CYS A 266 22.67 -8.74 7.89
CA CYS A 266 22.84 -10.18 7.71
C CYS A 266 22.93 -10.54 6.21
N GLU A 267 24.09 -11.04 5.81
CA GLU A 267 24.33 -11.70 4.52
C GLU A 267 24.12 -13.22 4.63
N GLY A 268 23.03 -13.66 5.26
CA GLY A 268 22.71 -15.09 5.36
C GLY A 268 22.04 -15.59 4.09
N VAL A 269 22.72 -16.44 3.31
CA VAL A 269 22.18 -17.02 2.07
C VAL A 269 21.89 -18.51 2.26
N GLY A 270 20.85 -19.02 1.62
CA GLY A 270 20.52 -20.44 1.66
C GLY A 270 19.71 -20.88 0.46
N HIS A 271 19.72 -22.18 0.17
CA HIS A 271 18.83 -22.77 -0.82
C HIS A 271 17.37 -22.48 -0.45
N LEU A 272 16.55 -22.17 -1.45
CA LEU A 272 15.11 -21.89 -1.24
C LEU A 272 14.40 -23.04 -0.51
N SER A 273 14.71 -24.29 -0.87
CA SER A 273 14.17 -25.49 -0.24
C SER A 273 14.58 -25.60 1.24
N CYS A 274 15.85 -25.34 1.56
CA CYS A 274 16.34 -25.36 2.93
C CYS A 274 15.69 -24.28 3.79
N TRP A 275 15.54 -23.06 3.26
CA TRP A 275 14.79 -21.99 3.96
C TRP A 275 13.34 -22.39 4.22
N SER A 276 12.68 -22.99 3.23
CA SER A 276 11.29 -23.43 3.37
C SER A 276 11.16 -24.49 4.46
N GLN A 277 11.99 -25.52 4.43
CA GLN A 277 11.98 -26.59 5.43
C GLN A 277 12.29 -26.05 6.84
N HIS A 278 13.24 -25.12 6.97
CA HIS A 278 13.59 -24.51 8.24
C HIS A 278 12.45 -23.68 8.85
N PHE A 279 11.62 -23.02 8.03
CA PHE A 279 10.50 -22.20 8.51
C PHE A 279 9.21 -23.01 8.73
N LEU A 280 9.08 -24.17 8.11
CA LEU A 280 7.93 -25.04 8.33
C LEU A 280 8.14 -25.80 9.65
N PRO A 281 7.10 -25.90 10.49
CA PRO A 281 7.21 -26.66 11.74
C PRO A 281 7.52 -28.13 11.42
N ALA A 282 8.44 -28.73 12.19
CA ALA A 282 8.75 -30.14 12.09
C ALA A 282 7.58 -30.95 12.64
N HIS A 283 6.72 -31.49 11.76
CA HIS A 283 5.68 -32.45 12.17
C HIS A 283 5.49 -33.55 11.13
N GLU A 284 5.11 -34.71 11.65
CA GLU A 284 4.81 -35.97 10.97
C GLU A 284 3.94 -35.74 9.73
N VAL A 285 4.28 -36.47 8.67
CA VAL A 285 3.63 -36.42 7.36
C VAL A 285 2.17 -36.84 7.48
N THR A 286 1.31 -35.88 7.82
CA THR A 286 -0.14 -35.98 7.65
C THR A 286 -0.52 -35.39 6.29
N HIS A 287 -1.67 -35.76 5.77
CA HIS A 287 -2.21 -35.23 4.50
C HIS A 287 -2.40 -33.69 4.49
N ASP A 288 -2.25 -33.01 5.64
CA ASP A 288 -2.34 -31.55 5.84
C ASP A 288 -0.98 -30.85 6.01
N SER A 289 0.10 -31.40 5.45
CA SER A 289 1.42 -30.75 5.49
C SER A 289 1.41 -29.34 4.86
N ASN A 290 1.90 -28.36 5.61
CA ASN A 290 2.01 -26.99 5.14
C ASN A 290 3.17 -26.89 4.13
N VAL A 291 2.90 -26.33 2.94
CA VAL A 291 3.93 -26.17 1.89
C VAL A 291 4.53 -24.77 1.84
N ILE A 292 3.75 -23.74 2.21
CA ILE A 292 4.14 -22.34 2.07
C ILE A 292 4.50 -21.76 3.44
N PRO A 293 5.75 -21.40 3.73
CA PRO A 293 6.10 -20.68 4.95
C PRO A 293 5.42 -19.31 5.01
N ILE A 294 5.16 -18.81 6.23
CA ILE A 294 4.64 -17.45 6.43
C ILE A 294 5.76 -16.56 6.97
N GLU A 295 6.40 -17.01 8.05
CA GLU A 295 7.49 -16.31 8.72
C GLU A 295 8.39 -17.31 9.44
N GLY A 296 9.57 -16.87 9.86
CA GLY A 296 10.52 -17.68 10.62
C GLY A 296 11.68 -16.84 11.15
N ARG A 297 12.69 -17.49 11.73
CA ARG A 297 13.92 -16.83 12.22
C ARG A 297 15.13 -17.27 11.41
N CYS A 298 16.01 -16.33 11.12
CA CYS A 298 17.26 -16.59 10.41
C CYS A 298 18.18 -17.50 11.26
N PRO A 299 18.71 -18.62 10.72
CA PRO A 299 19.72 -19.43 11.43
C PRO A 299 21.04 -18.69 11.74
N LYS A 300 21.35 -17.60 11.02
CA LYS A 300 22.63 -16.87 11.15
C LYS A 300 22.54 -15.69 12.11
N CYS A 301 21.49 -14.87 12.02
CA CYS A 301 21.36 -13.65 12.83
C CYS A 301 20.16 -13.68 13.79
N GLU A 302 19.41 -14.77 13.81
CA GLU A 302 18.21 -15.01 14.65
C GLU A 302 17.04 -14.03 14.46
N GLY A 303 17.23 -12.99 13.66
CA GLY A 303 16.21 -12.00 13.31
C GLY A 303 15.01 -12.63 12.62
N HIS A 304 13.85 -12.04 12.89
CA HIS A 304 12.58 -12.40 12.27
C HIS A 304 12.61 -12.14 10.75
N ILE A 305 12.01 -13.03 9.98
CA ILE A 305 11.90 -12.93 8.52
C ILE A 305 10.46 -13.22 8.12
N GLN A 306 9.86 -12.31 7.35
CA GLN A 306 8.64 -12.56 6.60
C GLN A 306 8.98 -13.27 5.28
N TRP A 307 8.41 -14.45 5.04
CA TRP A 307 8.69 -15.26 3.84
C TRP A 307 8.45 -14.47 2.54
N VAL A 308 7.39 -13.67 2.52
CA VAL A 308 7.01 -12.88 1.35
C VAL A 308 8.08 -11.88 0.94
N ASP A 309 8.76 -11.22 1.88
CA ASP A 309 9.73 -10.18 1.54
C ASP A 309 11.01 -10.80 1.01
N MET A 310 11.39 -11.96 1.56
CA MET A 310 12.45 -12.80 1.00
C MET A 310 12.11 -13.25 -0.43
N MET A 311 10.87 -13.68 -0.69
CA MET A 311 10.44 -14.08 -2.05
C MET A 311 10.32 -12.90 -3.01
N LYS A 312 9.95 -11.70 -2.54
CA LYS A 312 9.92 -10.49 -3.36
C LYS A 312 11.31 -10.15 -3.87
N GLU A 313 12.33 -10.13 -3.01
CA GLU A 313 13.72 -9.90 -3.43
C GLU A 313 14.19 -11.00 -4.38
N LEU A 314 14.01 -12.27 -4.02
CA LEU A 314 14.46 -13.40 -4.84
C LEU A 314 13.88 -13.32 -6.26
N THR A 315 12.57 -13.10 -6.38
CA THR A 315 11.91 -13.02 -7.68
C THR A 315 12.30 -11.74 -8.44
N LEU A 316 12.54 -10.63 -7.76
CA LEU A 316 13.07 -9.40 -8.36
C LEU A 316 14.47 -9.60 -8.95
N ARG A 317 15.39 -10.19 -8.19
CA ARG A 317 16.76 -10.42 -8.65
C ARG A 317 16.81 -11.36 -9.85
N ILE A 318 16.01 -12.42 -9.83
CA ILE A 318 16.02 -13.44 -10.89
C ILE A 318 15.23 -12.98 -12.14
N ARG A 319 14.05 -12.38 -11.94
CA ARG A 319 13.07 -12.14 -13.03
C ARG A 319 12.79 -10.66 -13.29
N GLY A 320 13.20 -9.77 -12.39
CA GLY A 320 12.85 -8.35 -12.36
C GLY A 320 14.01 -7.41 -12.63
N LYS A 321 15.02 -7.79 -13.41
CA LYS A 321 16.23 -6.96 -13.68
C LYS A 321 15.90 -5.50 -14.05
N LYS A 322 14.91 -5.29 -14.93
CA LYS A 322 14.44 -3.95 -15.33
C LYS A 322 13.82 -3.16 -14.16
N ASP A 323 13.09 -3.83 -13.27
CA ASP A 323 12.49 -3.20 -12.08
C ASP A 323 13.56 -2.83 -11.05
N VAL A 324 14.57 -3.69 -10.87
CA VAL A 324 15.73 -3.44 -10.00
C VAL A 324 16.51 -2.22 -10.52
N GLU A 325 16.85 -2.16 -11.80
CA GLU A 325 17.52 -0.98 -12.37
C GLU A 325 16.73 0.32 -12.15
N LYS A 326 15.41 0.27 -12.37
CA LYS A 326 14.52 1.43 -12.17
C LYS A 326 14.50 1.87 -10.71
N LEU A 327 14.47 0.91 -9.78
CA LEU A 327 14.49 1.14 -8.33
C LEU A 327 15.78 1.86 -7.89
N LEU A 328 16.92 1.41 -8.39
CA LEU A 328 18.24 1.96 -8.04
C LEU A 328 18.47 3.34 -8.69
N LYS A 329 17.96 3.55 -9.90
CA LYS A 329 18.00 4.85 -10.60
C LYS A 329 17.05 5.89 -9.98
N ALA A 330 16.04 5.48 -9.20
CA ALA A 330 15.00 6.38 -8.67
C ALA A 330 15.53 7.46 -7.71
N LYS A 331 16.58 7.16 -6.90
CA LYS A 331 17.23 8.15 -6.01
C LYS A 331 17.89 9.26 -6.82
N ARG A 332 18.59 8.93 -7.91
CA ARG A 332 19.20 9.92 -8.83
C ARG A 332 18.14 10.86 -9.40
N ARG A 333 17.00 10.34 -9.87
CA ARG A 333 15.92 11.18 -10.42
C ARG A 333 15.25 12.07 -9.39
N ARG A 334 15.03 11.62 -8.16
CA ARG A 334 14.50 12.47 -7.07
C ARG A 334 15.47 13.58 -6.69
N VAL A 335 16.77 13.27 -6.58
CA VAL A 335 17.81 14.28 -6.30
C VAL A 335 17.92 15.29 -7.43
N VAL A 336 17.90 14.85 -8.70
CA VAL A 336 17.92 15.75 -9.87
C VAL A 336 16.65 16.60 -9.92
N LYS A 337 15.46 16.04 -9.64
CA LYS A 337 14.21 16.80 -9.61
C LYS A 337 14.19 17.81 -8.46
N ALA A 338 14.67 17.46 -7.27
CA ALA A 338 14.79 18.38 -6.13
C ALA A 338 15.79 19.51 -6.42
N LYS A 339 16.92 19.20 -7.08
CA LYS A 339 17.89 20.22 -7.54
C LYS A 339 17.31 21.13 -8.62
N ALA A 340 16.54 20.57 -9.57
CA ALA A 340 15.89 21.34 -10.61
C ALA A 340 14.82 22.29 -10.03
N VAL A 341 13.96 21.81 -9.13
CA VAL A 341 12.94 22.63 -8.45
C VAL A 341 13.58 23.77 -7.66
N LYS A 342 14.64 23.49 -6.88
CA LYS A 342 15.41 24.53 -6.18
C LYS A 342 16.08 25.53 -7.13
N ALA A 343 16.49 25.11 -8.32
CA ALA A 343 17.07 26.01 -9.32
C ALA A 343 16.00 26.91 -9.94
N THR A 344 14.81 26.39 -10.24
CA THR A 344 13.69 27.19 -10.77
C THR A 344 13.21 28.20 -9.73
N GLU A 345 13.06 27.79 -8.46
CA GLU A 345 12.66 28.66 -7.34
C GLU A 345 13.66 29.82 -7.15
N LYS A 346 14.97 29.56 -7.23
CA LYS A 346 16.02 30.59 -7.18
C LYS A 346 15.96 31.57 -8.37
N ILE A 347 15.64 31.09 -9.56
CA ILE A 347 15.51 31.94 -10.76
C ILE A 347 14.28 32.85 -10.63
N THR A 348 13.15 32.33 -10.16
CA THR A 348 11.94 33.13 -9.91
C THR A 348 12.14 34.17 -8.80
N ALA A 349 12.83 33.83 -7.70
CA ALA A 349 13.13 34.78 -6.63
C ALA A 349 14.09 35.91 -7.07
N LYS A 350 15.02 35.61 -7.99
CA LYS A 350 15.93 36.61 -8.57
C LYS A 350 15.23 37.52 -9.59
N ALA A 351 14.18 37.02 -10.25
CA ALA A 351 13.38 37.80 -11.19
C ALA A 351 12.42 38.77 -10.47
N THR A 352 11.82 38.36 -9.35
CA THR A 352 10.96 39.22 -8.53
C THR A 352 11.75 40.34 -7.87
N THR A 353 12.91 40.06 -7.28
CA THR A 353 13.79 41.11 -6.69
C THR A 353 14.28 42.13 -7.73
N LYS A 354 14.56 41.72 -8.97
CA LYS A 354 14.94 42.62 -10.07
C LYS A 354 13.75 43.45 -10.58
N ALA A 355 12.53 42.93 -10.51
CA ALA A 355 11.31 43.68 -10.85
C ALA A 355 10.97 44.74 -9.80
N THR A 356 11.11 44.41 -8.51
CA THR A 356 10.86 45.35 -7.41
C THR A 356 11.85 46.50 -7.40
N THR A 357 13.15 46.24 -7.57
CA THR A 357 14.20 47.28 -7.65
C THR A 357 14.05 48.21 -8.86
N LYS A 358 13.57 47.69 -9.99
CA LYS A 358 13.29 48.52 -11.18
C LYS A 358 12.03 49.38 -10.99
N ALA A 359 11.06 48.93 -10.20
CA ALA A 359 9.86 49.70 -9.86
C ALA A 359 10.18 50.85 -8.88
N THR A 360 11.02 50.62 -7.87
CA THR A 360 11.46 51.68 -6.93
C THR A 360 12.33 52.74 -7.60
N ALA A 361 13.24 52.36 -8.49
CA ALA A 361 14.07 53.32 -9.24
C ALA A 361 13.26 54.21 -10.21
N LYS A 362 12.12 53.70 -10.71
CA LYS A 362 11.21 54.48 -11.58
C LYS A 362 10.30 55.43 -10.79
N ALA A 363 10.06 55.14 -9.51
CA ALA A 363 9.29 56.01 -8.62
C ALA A 363 10.11 57.20 -8.11
N THR A 364 11.41 57.01 -7.83
CA THR A 364 12.31 58.09 -7.38
C THR A 364 12.69 59.07 -8.49
N ALA A 365 12.75 58.64 -9.75
CA ALA A 365 13.03 59.53 -10.89
C ALA A 365 11.88 60.47 -11.26
N LYS A 366 10.67 60.26 -10.74
CA LYS A 366 9.47 61.08 -11.07
C LYS A 366 9.23 62.24 -10.08
N VAL A 367 10.08 62.39 -9.05
CA VAL A 367 9.96 63.42 -8.01
C VAL A 367 11.01 64.54 -8.16
N ALA A 368 11.95 64.41 -9.11
CA ALA A 368 12.97 65.42 -9.39
C ALA A 368 12.74 66.09 -10.76
N SER A 369 11.87 67.09 -10.81
CA SER A 369 11.89 68.16 -11.81
C SER A 369 11.31 69.41 -11.17
N PRO A 370 12.13 70.43 -10.85
CA PRO A 370 11.66 71.73 -10.40
C PRO A 370 11.45 72.68 -11.59
N GLU A 371 10.42 73.53 -11.42
CA GLU A 371 10.04 74.77 -12.14
C GLU A 371 9.73 74.70 -13.65
#